data_AF-A0A232FIC0-F1
#
_entry.id   AF-A0A232FIC0-F1
#
_cell.length_a   1.000
_cell.length_b   1.000
_cell.length_c   1.000
_cell.angle_alpha   90.00
_cell.angle_beta   90.00
_cell.angle_gamma   90.00
#
_symmetry.space_group_name_H-M   'P 1'
#
loop_
_entity.id
_entity.type
_entity.pdbx_description
1 polymer ?
#
loop_
_entity_poly.entity_id
_entity_poly.type
_entity_poly.pdbx_seq_one_letter_code
_entity_poly.pdbx_strand_id
1 'polypeptide(L)'
;MISPGMSSCEHSLNTLRYADRVKELAVTDPSETRCSTEENETNLQVNENSNNSALSDSDLAQLISLNEGELSQDLYTFHEAVSALQMLEEEVLDMHKLVMDDTTKFLNVAHDIFSITHEVDYDQEDYAKKWEDVLLKQRNILNEALNQVTKFRGQLLQEEQISQKMTRTKNLKYN
;
A
#
# COMPACT_ATOMS: atom_id res chain seq x y z
N MET A 1 -1.45 8.14 30.38
CA MET A 1 -2.84 8.03 29.89
C MET A 1 -2.76 7.89 28.39
N ILE A 2 -3.08 6.69 27.87
CA ILE A 2 -3.02 6.37 26.44
C ILE A 2 -4.33 6.87 25.82
N SER A 3 -4.24 7.74 24.82
CA SER A 3 -5.40 8.42 24.23
C SER A 3 -6.19 7.45 23.33
N PRO A 4 -7.54 7.38 23.39
CA PRO A 4 -8.34 6.39 22.64
C PRO A 4 -8.45 6.64 21.12
N GLY A 5 -7.72 7.60 20.55
CA GLY A 5 -7.88 8.03 19.15
C GLY A 5 -6.89 7.43 18.15
N MET A 6 -5.91 6.64 18.59
CA MET A 6 -4.80 6.17 17.73
C MET A 6 -4.90 4.70 17.31
N SER A 7 -5.73 3.90 17.99
CA SER A 7 -5.75 2.44 17.81
C SER A 7 -6.69 1.95 16.70
N SER A 8 -7.65 2.75 16.25
CA SER A 8 -8.72 2.26 15.36
C SER A 8 -8.22 1.97 13.93
N CYS A 9 -7.27 2.76 13.43
CA CYS A 9 -6.65 2.52 12.12
C CYS A 9 -5.71 1.30 12.19
N GLU A 10 -4.84 1.24 13.21
CA GLU A 10 -3.93 0.12 13.44
C GLU A 10 -4.67 -1.22 13.63
N HIS A 11 -5.83 -1.20 14.31
CA HIS A 11 -6.60 -2.42 14.58
C HIS A 11 -7.38 -2.91 13.35
N SER A 12 -7.93 -2.01 12.54
CA SER A 12 -8.63 -2.37 11.28
C SER A 12 -7.65 -2.98 10.28
N LEU A 13 -6.47 -2.37 10.15
CA LEU A 13 -5.44 -2.78 9.20
C LEU A 13 -4.79 -4.12 9.61
N ASN A 14 -4.54 -4.32 10.91
CA ASN A 14 -4.08 -5.60 11.43
C ASN A 14 -5.12 -6.72 11.23
N THR A 15 -6.42 -6.42 11.33
CA THR A 15 -7.50 -7.40 11.10
C THR A 15 -7.56 -7.83 9.63
N LEU A 16 -7.44 -6.90 8.69
CA LEU A 16 -7.40 -7.20 7.25
C LEU A 16 -6.14 -8.00 6.88
N ARG A 17 -4.96 -7.60 7.40
CA ARG A 17 -3.71 -8.35 7.23
C ARG A 17 -3.74 -9.74 7.87
N TYR A 18 -4.53 -9.95 8.92
CA TYR A 18 -4.73 -11.27 9.51
C TYR A 18 -5.69 -12.11 8.66
N ALA A 19 -6.77 -11.52 8.14
CA ALA A 19 -7.71 -12.19 7.25
C ALA A 19 -7.03 -12.70 5.96
N ASP A 20 -6.17 -11.89 5.33
CA ASP A 20 -5.46 -12.31 4.12
C ASP A 20 -4.46 -13.44 4.38
N ARG A 21 -3.68 -13.36 5.48
CA ARG A 21 -2.74 -14.42 5.87
C ARG A 21 -3.43 -15.72 6.28
N VAL A 22 -4.63 -15.66 6.86
CA VAL A 22 -5.45 -16.84 7.21
C VAL A 22 -6.13 -17.45 5.99
N LYS A 23 -6.52 -16.63 5.02
CA LYS A 23 -7.14 -17.08 3.76
C LYS A 23 -6.20 -17.95 2.92
N GLU A 24 -4.91 -17.66 2.92
CA GLU A 24 -3.89 -18.49 2.24
C GLU A 24 -3.65 -19.83 2.95
N LEU A 25 -3.84 -19.90 4.27
CA LEU A 25 -3.69 -21.13 5.05
C LEU A 25 -4.84 -22.12 4.85
N ALA A 26 -6.01 -21.68 4.38
CA ALA A 26 -7.17 -22.54 4.13
C ALA A 26 -7.11 -23.30 2.79
N VAL A 27 -6.09 -23.07 1.94
CA VAL A 27 -6.00 -23.65 0.59
C VAL A 27 -4.94 -24.77 0.49
N THR A 28 -4.19 -25.04 1.56
CA THR A 28 -3.24 -26.18 1.61
C THR A 28 -3.73 -27.28 2.54
N ASP A 29 -4.62 -28.12 2.03
CA ASP A 29 -4.82 -29.48 2.55
C ASP A 29 -4.37 -30.47 1.45
N PRO A 30 -3.18 -31.09 1.56
CA PRO A 30 -2.64 -31.98 0.53
C PRO A 30 -2.98 -33.45 0.82
N SER A 31 -4.25 -33.82 0.78
CA SER A 31 -4.75 -35.21 0.74
C SER A 31 -6.28 -35.14 0.75
N GLU A 32 -7.06 -35.64 -0.21
CA GLU A 32 -7.01 -36.96 -0.81
C GLU A 32 -7.58 -36.95 -2.23
N THR A 33 -6.83 -37.55 -3.15
CA THR A 33 -7.38 -38.08 -4.40
C THR A 33 -8.01 -39.43 -4.10
N ARG A 34 -9.33 -39.60 -4.30
CA ARG A 34 -9.95 -40.86 -4.75
C ARG A 34 -11.42 -40.64 -5.16
N CYS A 35 -11.63 -40.83 -6.46
CA CYS A 35 -12.90 -40.93 -7.15
C CYS A 35 -13.64 -42.22 -6.76
N SER A 36 -14.96 -42.15 -6.54
CA SER A 36 -15.95 -43.21 -6.85
C SER A 36 -17.38 -42.64 -6.76
N THR A 37 -17.88 -42.21 -7.91
CA THR A 37 -19.16 -42.51 -8.57
C THR A 37 -20.43 -42.88 -7.76
N GLU A 38 -21.50 -42.13 -8.07
CA GLU A 38 -22.92 -42.52 -8.27
C GLU A 38 -24.01 -42.31 -7.18
N GLU A 39 -24.95 -41.42 -7.56
CA GLU A 39 -26.40 -41.38 -7.30
C GLU A 39 -26.93 -40.87 -5.95
N ASN A 40 -27.53 -39.66 -5.96
CA ASN A 40 -28.98 -39.46 -5.80
C ASN A 40 -29.38 -37.97 -5.91
N GLU A 41 -30.42 -37.73 -6.70
CA GLU A 41 -31.01 -36.43 -7.01
C GLU A 41 -31.58 -35.69 -5.78
N THR A 42 -31.67 -34.36 -5.93
CA THR A 42 -32.37 -33.34 -5.11
C THR A 42 -31.50 -32.51 -4.15
N ASN A 43 -30.83 -31.47 -4.69
CA ASN A 43 -30.87 -30.11 -4.12
C ASN A 43 -30.09 -29.11 -5.00
N LEU A 44 -30.80 -28.09 -5.49
CA LEU A 44 -30.34 -26.72 -5.77
C LEU A 44 -28.84 -26.54 -6.05
N GLN A 45 -28.40 -26.82 -7.29
CA GLN A 45 -27.08 -26.42 -7.75
C GLN A 45 -27.10 -24.94 -8.16
N VAL A 46 -26.64 -24.12 -7.21
CA VAL A 46 -26.05 -22.81 -7.46
C VAL A 46 -24.98 -23.00 -8.53
N ASN A 47 -25.17 -22.39 -9.68
CA ASN A 47 -24.21 -22.42 -10.77
C ASN A 47 -22.99 -21.60 -10.33
N GLU A 48 -21.96 -22.28 -9.80
CA GLU A 48 -20.62 -21.73 -9.57
C GLU A 48 -19.92 -21.45 -10.91
N ASN A 49 -20.41 -20.45 -11.63
CA ASN A 49 -19.54 -19.70 -12.51
C ASN A 49 -18.69 -18.78 -11.64
N SER A 50 -17.65 -19.37 -11.03
CA SER A 50 -16.46 -18.69 -10.51
C SER A 50 -15.75 -17.97 -11.66
N ASN A 51 -16.41 -16.92 -12.17
CA ASN A 51 -15.73 -15.86 -12.88
C ASN A 51 -15.13 -14.97 -11.80
N ASN A 52 -13.83 -15.15 -11.61
CA ASN A 52 -12.87 -14.20 -11.01
C ASN A 52 -12.90 -12.85 -11.75
N SER A 53 -14.08 -12.24 -11.86
CA SER A 53 -14.19 -10.84 -12.22
C SER A 53 -14.05 -10.11 -10.90
N ALA A 54 -12.84 -9.65 -10.60
CA ALA A 54 -12.73 -8.40 -9.85
C ALA A 54 -13.77 -7.46 -10.47
N LEU A 55 -14.84 -7.16 -9.73
CA LEU A 55 -15.85 -6.22 -10.20
C LEU A 55 -15.05 -4.98 -10.59
N SER A 56 -15.10 -4.60 -11.87
CA SER A 56 -14.42 -3.39 -12.32
C SER A 56 -14.95 -2.25 -11.44
N ASP A 57 -14.11 -1.30 -11.02
CA ASP A 57 -14.57 -0.15 -10.21
C ASP A 57 -15.81 0.54 -10.83
N SER A 58 -15.96 0.43 -12.16
CA SER A 58 -17.15 0.80 -12.93
C SER A 58 -18.44 0.10 -12.51
N ASP A 59 -18.40 -1.20 -12.22
CA ASP A 59 -19.56 -2.01 -11.85
C ASP A 59 -19.99 -1.74 -10.41
N LEU A 60 -19.01 -1.50 -9.51
CA LEU A 60 -19.30 -1.09 -8.14
C LEU A 60 -19.94 0.31 -8.11
N ALA A 61 -19.45 1.24 -8.94
CA ALA A 61 -20.05 2.56 -9.11
C ALA A 61 -21.50 2.48 -9.64
N GLN A 62 -21.79 1.57 -10.56
CA GLN A 62 -23.16 1.35 -11.07
C GLN A 62 -24.09 0.75 -10.02
N LEU A 63 -23.63 -0.22 -9.22
CA LEU A 63 -24.45 -0.83 -8.17
C LEU A 63 -24.76 0.16 -7.03
N ILE A 64 -23.81 1.03 -6.69
CA ILE A 64 -23.97 2.07 -5.67
C ILE A 64 -24.85 3.23 -6.18
N SER A 65 -24.82 3.53 -7.48
CA SER A 65 -25.72 4.49 -8.14
C SER A 65 -27.18 4.05 -8.15
N LEU A 66 -27.45 2.74 -8.14
CA LEU A 66 -28.81 2.18 -8.18
C LEU A 66 -29.49 2.14 -6.80
N ASN A 67 -28.76 2.43 -5.72
CA ASN A 67 -29.26 2.44 -4.34
C ASN A 67 -29.16 3.87 -3.78
N GLU A 68 -30.22 4.66 -3.99
CA GLU A 68 -30.27 6.13 -3.82
C GLU A 68 -29.79 6.69 -2.47
N GLY A 69 -29.02 7.80 -2.54
CA GLY A 69 -29.08 8.91 -1.58
C GLY A 69 -27.81 9.18 -0.75
N GLU A 70 -26.99 10.16 -1.17
CA GLU A 70 -25.82 10.81 -0.49
C GLU A 70 -24.76 9.90 0.16
N LEU A 71 -25.17 8.95 1.00
CA LEU A 71 -24.33 7.91 1.59
C LEU A 71 -23.61 7.08 0.52
N SER A 72 -24.27 6.86 -0.63
CA SER A 72 -23.72 6.20 -1.81
C SER A 72 -22.52 6.97 -2.40
N GLN A 73 -22.61 8.31 -2.46
CA GLN A 73 -21.54 9.19 -2.96
C GLN A 73 -20.41 9.37 -1.95
N ASP A 74 -20.74 9.53 -0.67
CA ASP A 74 -19.74 9.58 0.41
C ASP A 74 -18.95 8.26 0.44
N LEU A 75 -19.63 7.11 0.24
CA LEU A 75 -19.00 5.79 0.27
C LEU A 75 -18.08 5.56 -0.91
N TYR A 76 -18.49 6.04 -2.09
CA TYR A 76 -17.61 6.08 -3.26
C TYR A 76 -16.34 6.91 -2.99
N THR A 77 -16.50 8.12 -2.45
CA THR A 77 -15.38 9.02 -2.11
C THR A 77 -14.43 8.39 -1.07
N PHE A 78 -14.99 7.64 -0.12
CA PHE A 78 -14.21 6.89 0.85
C PHE A 78 -13.41 5.76 0.20
N HIS A 79 -14.04 4.93 -0.63
CA HIS A 79 -13.34 3.85 -1.34
C HIS A 79 -12.23 4.40 -2.25
N GLU A 80 -12.48 5.48 -2.98
CA GLU A 80 -11.47 6.15 -3.81
C GLU A 80 -10.27 6.61 -2.98
N ALA A 81 -10.52 7.24 -1.82
CA ALA A 81 -9.46 7.70 -0.93
C ALA A 81 -8.63 6.54 -0.35
N VAL A 82 -9.27 5.41 -0.04
CA VAL A 82 -8.61 4.18 0.45
C VAL A 82 -7.76 3.53 -0.65
N SER A 83 -8.30 3.40 -1.86
CA SER A 83 -7.56 2.85 -3.01
C SER A 83 -6.32 3.71 -3.33
N ALA A 84 -6.47 5.03 -3.34
CA ALA A 84 -5.35 5.96 -3.51
C ALA A 84 -4.31 5.84 -2.38
N LEU A 85 -4.75 5.60 -1.14
CA LEU A 85 -3.85 5.39 -0.01
C LEU A 85 -3.03 4.10 -0.15
N GLN A 86 -3.64 3.00 -0.62
CA GLN A 86 -2.94 1.74 -0.85
C GLN A 86 -1.86 1.88 -1.93
N MET A 87 -2.16 2.54 -3.05
CA MET A 87 -1.16 2.78 -4.10
C MET A 87 0.02 3.63 -3.59
N LEU A 88 -0.26 4.67 -2.81
CA LEU A 88 0.81 5.51 -2.23
C LEU A 88 1.61 4.78 -1.15
N GLU A 89 1.00 3.85 -0.41
CA GLU A 89 1.73 2.99 0.54
C GLU A 89 2.76 2.14 -0.20
N GLU A 90 2.35 1.48 -1.29
CA GLU A 90 3.25 0.69 -2.14
C GLU A 90 4.40 1.53 -2.70
N GLU A 91 4.10 2.72 -3.25
CA GLU A 91 5.11 3.63 -3.81
C GLU A 91 6.13 4.09 -2.74
N VAL A 92 5.68 4.40 -1.53
CA VAL A 92 6.57 4.78 -0.42
C VAL A 92 7.43 3.60 0.04
N LEU A 93 6.89 2.39 0.08
CA LEU A 93 7.65 1.19 0.44
C LEU A 93 8.71 0.85 -0.60
N ASP A 94 8.37 0.95 -1.89
CA ASP A 94 9.33 0.76 -2.98
C ASP A 94 10.42 1.83 -2.95
N MET A 95 10.05 3.09 -2.70
CA MET A 95 11.01 4.18 -2.54
C MET A 95 11.92 3.99 -1.32
N HIS A 96 11.39 3.49 -0.20
CA HIS A 96 12.19 3.14 0.98
C HIS A 96 13.24 2.08 0.63
N LYS A 97 12.83 1.01 -0.05
CA LYS A 97 13.74 -0.04 -0.50
C LYS A 97 14.82 0.51 -1.43
N LEU A 98 14.44 1.37 -2.38
CA LEU A 98 15.40 2.05 -3.26
C LEU A 98 16.42 2.88 -2.48
N VAL A 99 15.98 3.65 -1.48
CA VAL A 99 16.87 4.45 -0.62
C VAL A 99 17.86 3.56 0.12
N MET A 100 17.44 2.42 0.68
CA MET A 100 18.34 1.49 1.36
C MET A 100 19.41 0.92 0.42
N ASP A 101 18.98 0.47 -0.75
CA ASP A 101 19.87 -0.11 -1.75
C ASP A 101 20.86 0.93 -2.29
N ASP A 102 20.40 2.15 -2.59
CA ASP A 102 21.26 3.22 -3.07
C ASP A 102 22.18 3.77 -1.98
N THR A 103 21.75 3.85 -0.72
CA THR A 103 22.60 4.26 0.40
C THR A 103 23.78 3.31 0.57
N THR A 104 23.57 2.00 0.42
CA THR A 104 24.65 1.01 0.46
C THR A 104 25.64 1.21 -0.70
N LYS A 105 25.14 1.45 -1.91
CA LYS A 105 25.98 1.75 -3.09
C LYS A 105 26.74 3.06 -2.92
N PHE A 106 26.09 4.10 -2.41
CA PHE A 106 26.68 5.39 -2.11
C PHE A 106 27.85 5.24 -1.15
N LEU A 107 27.69 4.49 -0.06
CA LEU A 107 28.77 4.27 0.92
C LEU A 107 29.98 3.57 0.29
N ASN A 108 29.75 2.55 -0.55
CA ASN A 108 30.84 1.87 -1.25
C ASN A 108 31.60 2.84 -2.17
N VAL A 109 30.87 3.59 -3.01
CA VAL A 109 31.49 4.56 -3.93
C VAL A 109 32.18 5.70 -3.16
N ALA A 110 31.60 6.16 -2.05
CA ALA A 110 32.20 7.18 -1.19
C ALA A 110 33.52 6.69 -0.59
N HIS A 111 33.57 5.44 -0.14
CA HIS A 111 34.80 4.82 0.32
C HIS A 111 35.84 4.72 -0.80
N ASP A 112 35.44 4.30 -1.99
CA ASP A 112 36.35 4.20 -3.15
C ASP A 112 36.91 5.58 -3.53
N ILE A 113 36.05 6.60 -3.62
CA ILE A 113 36.48 7.99 -3.90
C ILE A 113 37.41 8.50 -2.80
N PHE A 114 37.12 8.23 -1.53
CA PHE A 114 38.01 8.63 -0.44
C PHE A 114 39.34 7.88 -0.50
N SER A 115 39.35 6.62 -0.93
CA SER A 115 40.57 5.82 -1.00
C SER A 115 41.62 6.42 -1.95
N ILE A 116 41.20 7.13 -3.01
CA ILE A 116 42.12 7.76 -3.98
C ILE A 116 42.99 8.84 -3.34
N THR A 117 42.58 9.45 -2.22
CA THR A 117 43.37 10.47 -1.53
C THR A 117 44.63 9.91 -0.86
N HIS A 118 44.80 8.59 -0.82
CA HIS A 118 46.02 7.95 -0.31
C HIS A 118 47.14 7.93 -1.36
N GLU A 119 46.84 8.19 -2.62
CA GLU A 119 47.84 8.34 -3.67
C GLU A 119 48.51 9.72 -3.55
N VAL A 120 49.84 9.79 -3.68
CA VAL A 120 50.60 11.04 -3.45
C VAL A 120 50.30 12.09 -4.54
N ASP A 121 49.98 11.63 -5.74
CA ASP A 121 49.73 12.40 -6.95
C ASP A 121 48.26 12.37 -7.39
N TYR A 122 47.34 12.08 -6.47
CA TYR A 122 45.92 12.05 -6.78
C TYR A 122 45.42 13.39 -7.33
N ASP A 123 44.55 13.33 -8.32
CA ASP A 123 43.93 14.50 -8.93
C ASP A 123 42.83 15.06 -8.01
N GLN A 124 43.09 16.23 -7.43
CA GLN A 124 42.18 16.89 -6.49
C GLN A 124 40.91 17.41 -7.16
N GLU A 125 40.99 17.83 -8.42
CA GLU A 125 39.84 18.34 -9.17
C GLU A 125 38.93 17.17 -9.56
N ASP A 126 39.51 16.07 -10.05
CA ASP A 126 38.78 14.85 -10.37
C ASP A 126 38.14 14.23 -9.10
N TYR A 127 38.86 14.22 -7.98
CA TYR A 127 38.30 13.84 -6.68
C TYR A 127 37.08 14.70 -6.31
N ALA A 128 37.23 16.03 -6.35
CA ALA A 128 36.18 16.95 -5.96
C ALA A 128 34.93 16.78 -6.83
N LYS A 129 35.12 16.65 -8.14
CA LYS A 129 34.04 16.42 -9.10
C LYS A 129 33.32 15.09 -8.86
N LYS A 130 34.06 13.99 -8.70
CA LYS A 130 33.46 12.67 -8.41
C LYS A 130 32.67 12.69 -7.11
N TRP A 131 33.21 13.34 -6.08
CA TRP A 131 32.53 13.46 -4.79
C TRP A 131 31.25 14.30 -4.88
N GLU A 132 31.31 15.44 -5.57
CA GLU A 132 30.15 16.29 -5.83
C GLU A 132 29.04 15.53 -6.57
N ASP A 133 29.38 14.83 -7.65
CA ASP A 133 28.42 14.06 -8.46
C ASP A 133 27.69 13.00 -7.61
N VAL A 134 28.43 12.28 -6.75
CA VAL A 134 27.87 11.25 -5.88
C VAL A 134 26.98 11.84 -4.79
N LEU A 135 27.36 12.97 -4.20
CA LEU A 135 26.53 13.69 -3.23
C LEU A 135 25.25 14.24 -3.87
N LEU A 136 25.33 14.81 -5.08
CA LEU A 136 24.17 15.32 -5.79
C LEU A 136 23.18 14.21 -6.11
N LYS A 137 23.66 13.04 -6.56
CA LYS A 137 22.83 11.87 -6.79
C LYS A 137 22.11 11.42 -5.53
N GLN A 138 22.84 11.22 -4.42
CA GLN A 138 22.25 10.79 -3.14
C GLN A 138 21.20 11.79 -2.64
N ARG A 139 21.50 13.09 -2.72
CA ARG A 139 20.58 14.16 -2.34
C ARG A 139 19.29 14.11 -3.15
N ASN A 140 19.37 13.91 -4.46
CA ASN A 140 18.18 13.86 -5.33
C ASN A 140 17.27 12.68 -4.95
N ILE A 141 17.84 11.51 -4.68
CA ILE A 141 17.08 10.32 -4.25
C ILE A 141 16.39 10.56 -2.91
N LEU A 142 17.11 11.13 -1.93
CA LEU A 142 16.53 11.46 -0.63
C LEU A 142 15.42 12.51 -0.73
N ASN A 143 15.57 13.51 -1.60
CA ASN A 143 14.53 14.51 -1.84
C ASN A 143 13.27 13.87 -2.45
N GLU A 144 13.42 12.95 -3.40
CA GLU A 144 12.26 12.25 -3.96
C GLU A 144 11.56 11.38 -2.91
N ALA A 145 12.34 10.66 -2.09
CA ALA A 145 11.78 9.90 -0.98
C ALA A 145 11.02 10.77 0.03
N LEU A 146 11.55 11.95 0.37
CA LEU A 146 10.86 12.92 1.22
C LEU A 146 9.56 13.43 0.59
N ASN A 147 9.56 13.69 -0.72
CA ASN A 147 8.35 14.09 -1.44
C ASN A 147 7.29 12.99 -1.37
N GLN A 148 7.66 11.74 -1.61
CA GLN A 148 6.74 10.60 -1.55
C GLN A 148 6.16 10.39 -0.16
N VAL A 149 7.00 10.42 0.88
CA VAL A 149 6.54 10.36 2.28
C VAL A 149 5.59 11.51 2.61
N THR A 150 5.88 12.72 2.12
CA THR A 150 5.00 13.89 2.33
C THR A 150 3.63 13.69 1.67
N LYS A 151 3.58 13.18 0.43
CA LYS A 151 2.32 12.85 -0.25
C LYS A 151 1.51 11.81 0.52
N PHE A 152 2.15 10.70 0.91
CA PHE A 152 1.50 9.63 1.65
C PHE A 152 0.94 10.10 3.00
N ARG A 153 1.70 10.92 3.73
CA ARG A 153 1.23 11.55 4.97
C ARG A 153 0.04 12.49 4.74
N GLY A 154 0.04 13.21 3.62
CA GLY A 154 -1.10 14.03 3.20
C GLY A 154 -2.35 13.18 2.95
N GLN A 155 -2.20 12.06 2.25
CA GLN A 155 -3.31 11.14 1.95
C GLN A 155 -3.87 10.49 3.22
N LEU A 156 -3.02 10.08 4.16
CA LEU A 156 -3.46 9.57 5.47
C LEU A 156 -4.36 10.57 6.20
N LEU A 157 -4.00 11.86 6.19
CA LEU A 157 -4.80 12.91 6.80
C LEU A 157 -6.15 13.09 6.09
N GLN A 158 -6.16 13.00 4.75
CA GLN A 158 -7.37 13.13 3.96
C GLN A 158 -8.33 11.97 4.22
N GLU A 159 -7.85 10.72 4.23
CA GLU A 159 -8.65 9.55 4.56
C GLU A 159 -9.27 9.68 5.96
N GLU A 160 -8.50 10.09 6.97
CA GLU A 160 -8.99 10.27 8.33
C GLU A 160 -10.14 11.30 8.38
N GLN A 161 -10.01 12.42 7.67
CA GLN A 161 -11.06 13.43 7.58
C GLN A 161 -12.34 12.89 6.93
N ILE A 162 -12.22 12.06 5.89
CA ILE A 162 -13.36 11.41 5.23
C ILE A 162 -14.02 10.40 6.17
N SER A 163 -13.23 9.57 6.86
CA SER A 163 -13.68 8.61 7.89
C SER A 163 -14.46 9.30 9.03
N GLN A 164 -13.98 10.46 9.51
CA GLN A 164 -14.67 11.24 10.54
C GLN A 164 -15.99 11.84 10.03
N LYS A 165 -16.03 12.37 8.80
CA LYS A 165 -17.26 12.90 8.18
C LYS A 165 -18.31 11.81 8.04
N MET A 166 -17.93 10.65 7.50
CA MET A 166 -18.75 9.44 7.40
C MET A 166 -19.42 9.06 8.71
N THR A 167 -18.63 9.00 9.78
CA THR A 167 -19.12 8.63 11.11
C THR A 167 -20.11 9.66 11.66
N ARG A 168 -19.88 10.95 11.42
CA ARG A 168 -20.82 12.01 11.83
C ARG A 168 -22.13 11.96 11.05
N THR A 169 -22.09 11.83 9.72
CA THR A 169 -23.29 11.75 8.87
C THR A 169 -24.17 10.56 9.24
N LYS A 170 -23.57 9.40 9.57
CA LYS A 170 -24.31 8.25 10.09
C LYS A 170 -25.04 8.58 11.39
N ASN A 171 -24.38 9.20 12.38
CA ASN A 171 -25.01 9.54 13.66
C ASN A 171 -26.14 10.57 13.56
N LEU A 172 -26.11 11.47 12.57
CA LEU A 172 -27.16 12.46 12.31
C LEU A 172 -28.44 11.87 11.68
N LYS A 173 -28.34 10.74 10.95
CA LYS A 173 -29.50 10.08 10.32
C LYS A 173 -30.27 9.14 11.28
N TYR A 174 -29.73 8.84 12.46
CA TYR A 174 -30.36 7.96 13.47
C TYR A 174 -30.81 8.68 14.75
N ASN A 175 -30.85 10.02 14.74
CA ASN A 175 -31.51 10.86 15.77
C ASN A 175 -32.70 11.59 15.14
#